data_AF-A0A7S4MAA5-F1
#
_entry.id   AF-A0A7S4MAA5-F1
#
_cell.length_a   1.000
_cell.length_b   1.000
_cell.length_c   1.000
_cell.angle_alpha   90.00
_cell.angle_beta   90.00
_cell.angle_gamma   90.00
#
_symmetry.space_group_name_H-M   'P 1'
#
loop_
_entity.id
_entity.type
_entity.pdbx_description
1 polymer ?
#
loop_
_entity_poly.entity_id
_entity_poly.type
_entity_poly.pdbx_seq_one_letter_code
_entity_poly.pdbx_strand_id
1 'polypeptide(L)'
;AKGILCVSKTDKGCILGGSAIGNSARDSPVRLGKFAATELLRTWETSACVDEYLQDQLIIFMALADGKSAIRTGPLTEHTTTAILIASKFVGDIFKIHNEEDGSHIIECDGIGFQNRYFDE
;
A
#
# COMPACT_ATOMS: atom_id res chain seq x y z
N ALA A 1 4.01 -26.02 -2.86
CA ALA A 1 2.98 -25.04 -2.47
C ALA A 1 2.09 -24.75 -3.68
N LYS A 2 0.81 -24.45 -3.45
CA LYS A 2 -0.11 -23.96 -4.51
C LYS A 2 -0.37 -22.49 -4.21
N GLY A 3 -0.34 -21.62 -5.21
CA GLY A 3 -0.54 -20.19 -5.02
C GLY A 3 -1.52 -19.63 -6.04
N ILE A 4 -2.21 -18.57 -5.67
CA ILE A 4 -3.00 -17.74 -6.58
C ILE A 4 -2.76 -16.27 -6.24
N LEU A 5 -2.64 -15.45 -7.28
CA LEU A 5 -2.57 -14.00 -7.21
C LEU A 5 -3.68 -13.44 -8.09
N CYS A 6 -4.56 -12.64 -7.50
CA CYS A 6 -5.59 -11.88 -8.19
C CYS A 6 -5.12 -10.44 -8.30
N VAL A 7 -5.18 -9.86 -9.50
CA VAL A 7 -4.78 -8.47 -9.74
C VAL A 7 -5.92 -7.74 -10.45
N SER A 8 -6.31 -6.58 -9.95
CA SER A 8 -7.20 -5.65 -10.64
C SER A 8 -6.42 -4.43 -11.10
N LYS A 9 -6.67 -3.99 -12.33
CA LYS A 9 -6.11 -2.76 -12.90
C LYS A 9 -7.25 -1.78 -13.16
N THR A 10 -7.17 -0.59 -12.56
CA THR A 10 -8.16 0.47 -12.80
C THR A 10 -7.87 1.21 -14.09
N ASP A 11 -8.87 1.94 -14.62
CA ASP A 11 -8.73 2.81 -15.78
C ASP A 11 -7.73 3.96 -15.57
N LYS A 12 -7.52 4.37 -14.31
CA LYS A 12 -6.50 5.34 -13.89
C LYS A 12 -5.13 4.73 -13.63
N GLY A 13 -4.97 3.41 -13.79
CA GLY A 13 -3.69 2.73 -13.71
C GLY A 13 -3.29 2.23 -12.32
N CYS A 14 -4.17 2.30 -11.32
CA CYS A 14 -3.93 1.66 -10.02
C CYS A 14 -3.92 0.14 -10.18
N ILE A 15 -3.04 -0.53 -9.45
CA ILE A 15 -2.90 -1.98 -9.44
C ILE A 15 -3.16 -2.45 -8.02
N LEU A 16 -4.20 -3.26 -7.83
CA LEU A 16 -4.58 -3.80 -6.53
C LEU A 16 -4.43 -5.31 -6.54
N GLY A 17 -3.87 -5.87 -5.48
CA GLY A 17 -3.59 -7.30 -5.35
C GLY A 17 -4.35 -7.99 -4.23
N GLY A 18 -4.56 -9.29 -4.39
CA GLY A 18 -4.93 -10.22 -3.32
C GLY A 18 -4.35 -11.60 -3.61
N SER A 19 -3.87 -12.31 -2.59
CA SER A 19 -3.12 -13.55 -2.83
C SER A 19 -3.42 -14.64 -1.81
N ALA A 20 -3.16 -15.89 -2.18
CA ALA A 20 -3.27 -16.98 -1.23
C ALA A 20 -2.23 -18.06 -1.56
N ILE A 21 -1.56 -18.57 -0.52
CA ILE A 21 -0.63 -19.69 -0.63
C ILE A 21 -1.16 -20.85 0.23
N GLY A 22 -1.39 -21.99 -0.41
CA GLY A 22 -1.76 -23.23 0.25
C GLY A 22 -0.54 -24.07 0.60
N ASN A 23 -0.43 -24.41 1.88
CA ASN A 23 0.66 -25.19 2.47
C ASN A 23 0.18 -26.49 3.14
N SER A 24 -1.13 -26.74 3.14
CA SER A 24 -1.74 -27.94 3.70
C SER A 24 -2.58 -28.69 2.67
N ALA A 25 -2.77 -30.00 2.88
CA ALA A 25 -3.72 -30.81 2.11
C ALA A 25 -5.17 -30.30 2.23
N ARG A 26 -5.49 -29.50 3.27
CA ARG A 26 -6.80 -28.86 3.48
C ARG A 26 -7.03 -27.62 2.62
N ASP A 27 -6.00 -27.10 1.97
CA ASP A 27 -6.08 -25.90 1.12
C ASP A 27 -6.58 -26.28 -0.28
N SER A 28 -7.90 -26.40 -0.41
CA SER A 28 -8.53 -26.62 -1.71
C SER A 28 -8.34 -25.39 -2.62
N PRO A 29 -8.22 -25.58 -3.96
CA PRO A 29 -8.12 -24.46 -4.90
C PRO A 29 -9.27 -23.46 -4.77
N VAL A 30 -10.50 -23.94 -4.50
CA VAL A 30 -11.68 -23.09 -4.30
C VAL A 30 -11.52 -22.19 -3.07
N ARG A 31 -11.01 -22.73 -1.96
CA ARG A 31 -10.76 -21.96 -0.74
C ARG A 31 -9.68 -20.89 -0.98
N LEU A 32 -8.58 -21.25 -1.63
CA LEU A 32 -7.49 -20.32 -1.94
C LEU A 32 -7.96 -19.19 -2.89
N GLY A 33 -8.72 -19.54 -3.93
CA GLY A 33 -9.29 -18.56 -4.85
C GLY A 33 -10.27 -17.61 -4.15
N LYS A 34 -11.13 -18.13 -3.26
CA LYS A 34 -12.02 -17.28 -2.45
C LYS A 34 -11.22 -16.34 -1.56
N PHE A 35 -10.16 -16.82 -0.90
CA PHE A 35 -9.33 -15.99 -0.03
C PHE A 35 -8.65 -14.84 -0.80
N ALA A 36 -7.97 -15.15 -1.91
CA ALA A 36 -7.30 -14.13 -2.72
C ALA A 36 -8.29 -13.10 -3.32
N ALA A 37 -9.47 -13.55 -3.76
CA ALA A 37 -10.52 -12.65 -4.22
C ALA A 37 -11.07 -11.77 -3.08
N THR A 38 -11.26 -12.32 -1.88
CA THR A 38 -11.71 -11.57 -0.71
C THR A 38 -10.67 -10.53 -0.26
N GLU A 39 -9.38 -10.83 -0.27
CA GLU A 39 -8.34 -9.83 -0.01
C GLU A 39 -8.40 -8.68 -1.02
N LEU A 40 -8.45 -8.98 -2.31
CA LEU A 40 -8.55 -7.96 -3.35
C LEU A 40 -9.80 -7.07 -3.19
N LEU A 41 -10.95 -7.68 -2.88
CA LEU A 41 -12.22 -6.97 -2.70
C LEU A 41 -12.20 -6.03 -1.49
N ARG A 42 -11.50 -6.39 -0.40
CA ARG A 42 -11.38 -5.51 0.78
C ARG A 42 -10.74 -4.18 0.43
N THR A 43 -9.69 -4.19 -0.38
CA THR A 43 -9.08 -2.94 -0.86
C THR A 43 -10.00 -2.23 -1.85
N TRP A 44 -10.58 -2.97 -2.79
CA TRP A 44 -11.48 -2.41 -3.82
C TRP A 44 -12.67 -1.64 -3.22
N GLU A 45 -13.26 -2.15 -2.13
CA GLU A 45 -14.42 -1.56 -1.46
C GLU A 45 -14.11 -0.26 -0.71
N THR A 46 -12.83 0.04 -0.44
CA THR A 46 -12.40 1.23 0.33
C THR A 46 -12.00 2.42 -0.53
N SER A 47 -12.27 2.39 -1.85
CA SER A 47 -11.83 3.42 -2.80
C SER A 47 -10.31 3.73 -2.75
N ALA A 48 -9.53 2.78 -2.24
CA ALA A 48 -8.09 2.91 -2.06
C ALA A 48 -7.36 2.84 -3.40
N CYS A 49 -6.27 3.60 -3.54
CA CYS A 49 -5.39 3.54 -4.69
C CYS A 49 -4.30 2.47 -4.54
N VAL A 50 -4.08 1.99 -3.32
CA VAL A 50 -3.03 1.02 -2.95
C VAL A 50 -3.59 0.00 -1.96
N ASP A 51 -3.10 -1.24 -2.02
CA ASP A 51 -3.43 -2.28 -1.05
C ASP A 51 -2.63 -2.16 0.25
N GLU A 52 -2.99 -2.97 1.24
CA GLU A 52 -2.44 -2.92 2.60
C GLU A 52 -0.94 -3.24 2.66
N TYR A 53 -0.41 -3.97 1.67
CA TYR A 53 0.99 -4.40 1.59
C TYR A 53 1.85 -3.42 0.79
N LEU A 54 1.25 -2.63 -0.11
CA LEU A 54 1.93 -1.56 -0.85
C LEU A 54 1.98 -0.26 -0.02
N GLN A 55 1.04 -0.08 0.90
CA GLN A 55 0.87 1.13 1.71
C GLN A 55 2.16 1.54 2.45
N ASP A 56 2.81 0.62 3.16
CA ASP A 56 4.02 0.88 3.94
C ASP A 56 5.26 1.03 3.05
N GLN A 57 5.31 0.29 1.95
CA GLN A 57 6.42 0.37 0.98
C GLN A 57 6.52 1.73 0.30
N LEU A 58 5.39 2.43 0.09
CA LEU A 58 5.39 3.74 -0.54
C LEU A 58 5.89 4.86 0.38
N ILE A 59 5.83 4.68 1.71
CA ILE A 59 6.20 5.73 2.68
C ILE A 59 7.62 6.25 2.46
N ILE A 60 8.58 5.36 2.17
CA ILE A 60 9.96 5.77 1.93
C ILE A 60 10.09 6.60 0.63
N PHE A 61 9.37 6.20 -0.43
CA PHE A 61 9.40 6.94 -1.68
C PHE A 61 8.73 8.30 -1.55
N MET A 62 7.60 8.37 -0.82
CA MET A 62 6.92 9.63 -0.51
C MET A 62 7.82 10.58 0.27
N ALA A 63 8.52 10.08 1.31
CA ALA A 63 9.46 10.88 2.11
C ALA A 63 10.62 11.45 1.28
N LEU A 64 11.14 10.67 0.33
CA LEU A 64 12.30 11.04 -0.47
C LEU A 64 11.95 11.85 -1.72
N ALA A 65 10.69 11.81 -2.18
CA ALA A 65 10.24 12.52 -3.37
C ALA A 65 10.46 14.03 -3.30
N ASP A 66 10.61 14.66 -4.46
CA ASP A 66 10.62 16.12 -4.57
C ASP A 66 9.18 16.66 -4.63
N GLY A 67 8.81 17.46 -3.64
CA GLY A 67 7.49 18.06 -3.52
C GLY A 67 6.46 17.16 -2.85
N LYS A 68 5.19 17.41 -3.17
CA LYS A 68 4.04 16.86 -2.46
C LYS A 68 3.67 15.45 -2.96
N SER A 69 3.59 14.50 -2.03
CA SER A 69 3.07 13.16 -2.27
C SER A 69 1.76 12.94 -1.52
N ALA A 70 0.80 12.25 -2.13
CA ALA A 70 -0.44 11.85 -1.48
C ALA A 70 -0.93 10.50 -2.01
N ILE A 71 -1.36 9.62 -1.11
CA ILE A 71 -1.98 8.33 -1.45
C ILE A 71 -3.27 8.13 -0.66
N ARG A 72 -4.32 7.64 -1.32
CA ARG A 72 -5.54 7.16 -0.64
C ARG A 72 -5.42 5.66 -0.40
N THR A 73 -5.75 5.25 0.82
CA THR A 73 -5.55 3.89 1.32
C THR A 73 -6.81 3.42 2.04
N GLY A 74 -6.94 2.10 2.22
CA GLY A 74 -7.85 1.57 3.23
C GLY A 74 -7.32 1.85 4.65
N PRO A 75 -7.81 1.14 5.67
CA PRO A 75 -7.33 1.24 7.04
C PRO A 75 -5.79 1.17 7.13
N LEU A 76 -5.19 2.00 7.97
CA LEU A 76 -3.75 1.94 8.20
C LEU A 76 -3.36 0.62 8.88
N THR A 77 -2.36 -0.07 8.33
CA THR A 77 -1.76 -1.21 9.02
C THR A 77 -0.77 -0.74 10.11
N GLU A 78 -0.46 -1.62 11.06
CA GLU A 78 0.64 -1.40 12.01
C GLU A 78 1.99 -1.22 11.31
N HIS A 79 2.18 -1.89 10.16
CA HIS A 79 3.37 -1.75 9.34
C HIS A 79 3.47 -0.35 8.74
N THR A 80 2.39 0.18 8.19
CA THR A 80 2.34 1.55 7.66
C THR A 80 2.61 2.59 8.74
N THR A 81 1.97 2.43 9.90
CA THR A 81 2.17 3.33 11.05
C THR A 81 3.64 3.30 11.51
N THR A 82 4.24 2.11 11.55
CA THR A 82 5.67 1.94 11.88
C THR A 82 6.57 2.55 10.80
N ALA A 83 6.25 2.37 9.52
CA ALA A 83 7.01 2.94 8.40
C ALA A 83 7.01 4.48 8.46
N ILE A 84 5.86 5.11 8.73
CA ILE A 84 5.76 6.56 8.94
C ILE A 84 6.62 6.98 10.12
N LEU A 85 6.50 6.31 11.27
CA LEU A 85 7.29 6.63 12.47
C LEU A 85 8.81 6.54 12.20
N ILE A 86 9.25 5.49 11.50
CA ILE A 86 10.66 5.30 11.15
C ILE A 86 11.11 6.39 10.19
N ALA A 87 10.36 6.64 9.10
CA ALA A 87 10.70 7.68 8.15
C ALA A 87 10.81 9.05 8.85
N SER A 88 9.85 9.40 9.71
CA SER A 88 9.85 10.67 10.45
C SER A 88 11.07 10.85 11.36
N LYS A 89 11.70 9.76 11.83
CA LYS A 89 12.97 9.85 12.59
C LYS A 89 14.16 10.32 11.73
N PHE A 90 14.11 10.12 10.42
CA PHE A 90 15.18 10.51 9.51
C PHE A 90 14.91 11.86 8.83
N VAL A 91 13.66 12.10 8.41
CA VAL A 91 13.30 13.28 7.59
C VAL A 91 12.50 14.34 8.35
N GLY A 92 12.18 14.09 9.63
CA GLY A 92 11.28 14.93 10.42
C GLY A 92 9.81 14.55 10.25
N ASP A 93 8.94 15.17 11.05
CA ASP A 93 7.51 14.87 11.05
C ASP A 93 6.79 15.57 9.89
N ILE A 94 6.90 14.99 8.70
CA ILE A 94 6.38 15.56 7.44
C ILE A 94 5.04 14.94 7.00
N PHE A 95 4.62 13.85 7.63
CA PHE A 95 3.43 13.09 7.23
C PHE A 95 2.16 13.63 7.92
N LYS A 96 1.08 13.71 7.15
CA LYS A 96 -0.26 14.05 7.60
C LYS A 96 -1.21 12.92 7.19
N ILE A 97 -2.09 12.53 8.11
CA ILE A 97 -3.11 11.51 7.86
C ILE A 97 -4.47 12.20 7.95
N HIS A 98 -5.23 12.11 6.86
CA HIS A 98 -6.60 12.59 6.78
C HIS A 98 -7.54 11.38 6.78
N ASN A 99 -8.53 11.37 7.66
CA ASN A 99 -9.53 10.32 7.73
C ASN A 99 -10.75 10.74 6.92
N GLU A 100 -11.24 9.87 6.04
CA GLU A 100 -12.39 10.12 5.19
C GLU A 100 -13.66 9.46 5.76
N GLU A 101 -14.84 9.97 5.40
CA GLU A 101 -16.13 9.45 5.91
C GLU A 101 -16.42 8.01 5.47
N ASP A 102 -15.84 7.57 4.36
CA ASP A 102 -15.99 6.22 3.80
C ASP A 102 -15.07 5.18 4.46
N GLY A 103 -14.32 5.58 5.49
CA GLY A 103 -13.36 4.72 6.19
C GLY A 103 -12.01 4.57 5.48
N SER A 104 -11.80 5.29 4.36
CA SER A 104 -10.49 5.42 3.74
C SER A 104 -9.64 6.49 4.45
N HIS A 105 -8.34 6.47 4.17
CA HIS A 105 -7.40 7.44 4.70
C HIS A 105 -6.56 8.04 3.57
N ILE A 106 -6.19 9.32 3.68
CA ILE A 106 -5.21 9.95 2.80
C ILE A 106 -3.94 10.20 3.60
N ILE A 107 -2.85 9.57 3.18
CA ILE A 107 -1.50 9.84 3.69
C ILE A 107 -0.88 10.88 2.76
N GLU A 108 -0.46 12.00 3.32
CA GLU A 108 0.09 13.15 2.60
C GLU A 108 1.44 13.55 3.21
N CYS A 109 2.42 13.94 2.41
CA CYS A 109 3.63 14.61 2.90
C CYS A 109 4.26 15.54 1.85
N ASP A 110 5.06 16.48 2.33
CA ASP A 110 6.02 17.23 1.51
C ASP A 110 7.39 16.56 1.65
N GLY A 111 7.80 15.82 0.61
CA GLY A 111 9.05 15.05 0.62
C GLY A 111 10.29 15.95 0.59
N ILE A 112 11.43 15.39 0.98
CA ILE A 112 12.68 16.15 1.16
C ILE A 112 13.45 16.42 -0.14
N GLY A 113 12.97 15.94 -1.29
CA GLY A 113 13.64 16.11 -2.58
C GLY A 113 15.01 15.44 -2.63
N PHE A 114 15.12 14.22 -2.10
CA PHE A 114 16.39 13.49 -2.08
C PHE A 114 16.79 13.03 -3.48
N GLN A 115 17.89 13.57 -3.98
CA GLN A 115 18.46 13.20 -5.27
C GLN A 115 19.65 12.25 -5.11
N ASN A 116 19.65 11.17 -5.89
CA ASN A 116 20.75 10.23 -5.91
C ASN A 116 21.90 10.78 -6.75
N ARG A 117 22.97 11.21 -6.07
CA ARG A 117 24.19 11.78 -6.67
C ARG A 117 25.03 10.81 -7.52
N TYR A 118 24.61 9.54 -7.62
CA TYR A 118 25.26 8.52 -8.43
C TYR A 118 24.46 8.16 -9.70
N PHE A 119 23.31 8.80 -9.92
CA PHE A 119 22.45 8.61 -11.10
C PHE A 119 22.56 9.73 -12.13
N ASP A 120 23.58 10.58 -12.02
CA ASP A 120 23.89 11.57 -13.05
C ASP A 120 24.46 10.84 -14.30
N GLU A 121 23.63 10.66 -15.32
CA GLU A 121 24.04 10.55 -16.73
C GLU A 121 24.02 11.94 -17.39
#